data_AF-A0A8J7HEC6-F1
#
_entry.id   AF-A0A8J7HEC6-F1
#
_cell.length_a   1.000
_cell.length_b   1.000
_cell.length_c   1.000
_cell.angle_alpha   90.00
_cell.angle_beta   90.00
_cell.angle_gamma   90.00
#
_symmetry.space_group_name_H-M   'P 1'
#
loop_
_entity.id
_entity.type
_entity.pdbx_description
1 polymer ?
#
loop_
_entity_poly.entity_id
_entity_poly.type
_entity_poly.pdbx_seq_one_letter_code
_entity_poly.pdbx_strand_id
1 'polypeptide(L)'
;MASKFITIESVSGGEKNRVKQDLKFKTNNFVWRIKFTAPLNPTTVNNKNLYVTSLNMAPLKTNIRYDTVNNYIEIEPLEPYTKNESYLLHVTNNVMSKKGQKLPNDITIQFKV
;
A
#
# COMPACT_ATOMS: atom_id res chain seq x y z
N MET A 1 -1.57 5.59 24.66
CA MET A 1 -2.36 5.57 23.41
C MET A 1 -1.39 5.61 22.25
N ALA A 2 -1.47 4.70 21.29
CA ALA A 2 -0.61 4.75 20.11
C ALA A 2 -0.98 5.99 19.28
N SER A 3 -0.06 6.95 19.18
CA SER A 3 -0.20 8.13 18.34
C SER A 3 -0.35 7.67 16.89
N LYS A 4 -1.51 7.89 16.27
CA LYS A 4 -1.68 7.65 14.84
C LYS A 4 -0.97 8.78 14.10
N PHE A 5 0.15 8.47 13.44
CA PHE A 5 0.98 9.45 12.76
C PHE A 5 0.52 9.71 11.32
N ILE A 6 -0.30 8.81 10.79
CA ILE A 6 -1.03 8.94 9.53
C ILE A 6 -2.52 8.77 9.83
N THR A 7 -3.39 9.50 9.14
CA THR A 7 -4.84 9.31 9.27
C THR A 7 -5.34 8.39 8.17
N ILE A 8 -5.95 7.25 8.52
CA ILE A 8 -6.62 6.38 7.54
C ILE A 8 -8.07 6.84 7.40
N GLU A 9 -8.36 7.49 6.28
CA GLU A 9 -9.65 8.09 5.98
C GLU A 9 -10.66 7.02 5.60
N SER A 10 -10.32 6.16 4.63
CA SER A 10 -11.18 5.08 4.14
C SER A 10 -10.38 3.86 3.68
N VAL A 11 -11.06 2.70 3.66
CA VAL A 11 -10.55 1.45 3.08
C VAL A 11 -11.70 0.81 2.28
N SER A 12 -11.49 0.54 1.00
CA SER A 12 -12.43 -0.17 0.13
C SER A 12 -11.92 -1.58 -0.20
N GLY A 13 -12.83 -2.50 -0.53
CA GLY A 13 -12.50 -3.87 -0.93
C GLY A 13 -11.84 -4.74 0.15
N GLY A 14 -11.70 -4.22 1.37
CA GLY A 14 -11.10 -4.88 2.51
C GLY A 14 -11.55 -4.28 3.85
N GLU A 15 -11.11 -4.90 4.94
CA GLU A 15 -11.49 -4.50 6.29
C GLU A 15 -10.54 -3.43 6.85
N LYS A 16 -11.09 -2.32 7.38
CA LYS A 16 -10.31 -1.21 7.97
C LYS A 16 -9.35 -1.66 9.08
N ASN A 17 -9.73 -2.71 9.83
CA ASN A 17 -8.94 -3.24 10.95
C ASN A 17 -7.62 -3.92 10.53
N ARG A 18 -7.39 -4.10 9.23
CA ARG A 18 -6.15 -4.71 8.70
C ARG A 18 -5.01 -3.72 8.49
N VAL A 19 -5.28 -2.41 8.57
CA VAL A 19 -4.25 -1.37 8.47
C VAL A 19 -3.67 -1.06 9.85
N LYS A 20 -2.37 -1.31 10.02
CA LYS A 20 -1.62 -1.08 11.26
C LYS A 20 -0.49 -0.08 11.01
N GLN A 21 -0.21 0.77 11.98
CA GLN A 21 0.89 1.73 11.93
C GLN A 21 1.95 1.36 12.97
N ASP A 22 3.21 1.31 12.54
CA ASP A 22 4.39 1.05 13.38
C ASP A 22 5.39 2.22 13.33
N LEU A 23 4.86 3.43 13.13
CA LEU A 23 5.67 4.65 13.10
C LEU A 23 6.03 5.08 14.53
N LYS A 24 7.28 5.51 14.71
CA LYS A 24 7.78 6.02 16.01
C LYS A 24 7.63 7.52 16.17
N PHE A 25 7.51 8.26 15.06
CA PHE A 25 7.37 9.71 15.02
C PHE A 25 6.62 10.14 13.75
N LYS A 26 6.10 11.38 13.72
CA LYS A 26 5.45 11.93 12.53
C LYS A 26 6.49 12.11 11.43
N THR A 27 6.27 11.45 10.29
CA THR A 27 7.16 11.51 9.13
C THR A 27 6.34 11.54 7.85
N ASN A 28 6.88 12.25 6.87
CA ASN A 28 6.36 12.27 5.50
C ASN A 28 7.04 11.21 4.62
N ASN A 29 8.09 10.59 5.13
CA ASN A 29 8.83 9.54 4.46
C ASN A 29 8.58 8.23 5.23
N PHE A 30 7.69 7.41 4.71
CA PHE A 30 7.38 6.09 5.24
C PHE A 30 7.07 5.14 4.10
N VAL A 31 7.21 3.85 4.40
CA VAL A 31 7.03 2.76 3.44
C VAL A 31 5.72 2.04 3.77
N TRP A 32 4.92 1.77 2.74
CA TRP A 32 3.78 0.87 2.88
C TRP A 32 4.26 -0.57 2.80
N ARG A 33 3.95 -1.36 3.85
CA ARG A 33 4.19 -2.80 3.86
C ARG A 33 2.87 -3.55 3.75
N ILE A 34 2.71 -4.32 2.68
CA ILE A 34 1.48 -5.09 2.40
C ILE A 34 1.80 -6.57 2.52
N LYS A 35 1.26 -7.22 3.56
CA LYS A 35 1.47 -8.65 3.81
C LYS A 35 0.37 -9.49 3.17
N PHE A 36 0.78 -10.53 2.44
CA PHE A 36 -0.12 -11.49 1.80
C PHE A 36 -0.08 -12.82 2.56
N THR A 37 -1.20 -13.54 2.54
CA THR A 37 -1.34 -14.84 3.19
C THR A 37 -0.73 -15.99 2.37
N ALA A 38 -0.42 -15.75 1.10
CA ALA A 38 0.17 -16.71 0.18
C ALA A 38 1.33 -16.08 -0.60
N PRO A 39 2.31 -16.89 -1.05
CA PRO A 39 3.36 -16.43 -1.96
C PRO A 39 2.78 -15.87 -3.26
N LEU A 40 3.27 -14.71 -3.67
CA LEU A 40 2.86 -14.00 -4.87
C LEU A 40 3.69 -14.40 -6.08
N ASN A 41 3.09 -14.24 -7.27
CA ASN A 41 3.80 -14.26 -8.53
C ASN A 41 4.54 -12.92 -8.71
N PRO A 42 5.90 -12.91 -8.69
CA PRO A 42 6.67 -11.68 -8.75
C PRO A 42 6.40 -10.86 -10.03
N THR A 43 6.02 -11.49 -11.15
CA THR A 43 5.73 -10.75 -12.40
C THR A 43 4.49 -9.86 -12.30
N THR A 44 3.59 -10.18 -11.36
CA THR A 44 2.37 -9.40 -11.09
C THR A 44 2.58 -8.33 -10.02
N VAL A 45 3.74 -8.30 -9.37
CA VAL A 45 4.10 -7.29 -8.38
C VAL A 45 4.82 -6.14 -9.07
N ASN A 46 4.06 -5.14 -9.51
CA ASN A 46 4.57 -4.01 -10.28
C ASN A 46 3.66 -2.76 -10.14
N ASN A 47 4.12 -1.63 -10.67
CA ASN A 47 3.46 -0.32 -10.55
C ASN A 47 2.11 -0.22 -11.29
N LYS A 48 1.71 -1.20 -12.10
CA LYS A 48 0.36 -1.23 -12.68
C LYS A 48 -0.67 -1.80 -11.71
N ASN A 49 -0.23 -2.73 -10.87
CA ASN A 49 -1.10 -3.45 -9.95
C ASN A 49 -1.05 -2.90 -8.53
N LEU A 50 0.03 -2.20 -8.18
CA LEU A 50 0.32 -1.67 -6.85
C LEU A 50 0.87 -0.26 -7.02
N TYR A 51 0.12 0.76 -6.67
CA TYR A 51 0.56 2.14 -6.89
C TYR A 51 -0.10 3.11 -5.93
N VAL A 52 0.50 4.29 -5.79
CA VAL A 52 -0.04 5.37 -4.99
C VAL A 52 -0.39 6.53 -5.92
N THR A 53 -1.55 7.15 -5.70
CA THR A 53 -1.95 8.38 -6.40
C THR A 53 -2.28 9.50 -5.42
N SER A 54 -2.23 10.75 -5.88
CA SER A 54 -2.94 11.84 -5.21
C SER A 54 -4.45 11.67 -5.38
N LEU A 55 -5.24 12.49 -4.68
CA LEU A 55 -6.70 12.54 -4.87
C LEU A 55 -7.11 12.93 -6.31
N ASN A 56 -6.25 13.66 -7.03
CA ASN A 56 -6.46 14.04 -8.42
C ASN A 56 -6.06 12.90 -9.40
N MET A 57 -5.86 11.68 -8.89
CA MET A 57 -5.44 10.49 -9.63
C MET A 57 -4.07 10.60 -10.32
N ALA A 58 -3.25 11.59 -9.94
CA ALA A 58 -1.88 11.68 -10.44
C ALA A 58 -1.01 10.61 -9.75
N PRO A 59 -0.33 9.71 -10.49
CA PRO A 59 0.49 8.66 -9.89
C PRO A 59 1.77 9.23 -9.28
N LEU A 60 2.11 8.73 -8.09
CA LEU A 60 3.40 9.00 -7.46
C LEU A 60 4.45 8.02 -7.99
N LYS A 61 5.69 8.49 -8.11
CA LYS A 61 6.81 7.60 -8.40
C LYS A 61 7.13 6.79 -7.15
N THR A 62 7.11 5.47 -7.27
CA THR A 62 7.38 4.54 -6.16
C THR A 62 8.39 3.48 -6.58
N ASN A 63 9.19 3.06 -5.62
CA ASN A 63 10.00 1.85 -5.68
C ASN A 63 9.20 0.70 -5.04
N ILE A 64 9.07 -0.42 -5.75
CA ILE A 64 8.32 -1.59 -5.28
C ILE A 64 9.27 -2.77 -5.12
N ARG A 65 9.27 -3.36 -3.93
CA ARG A 65 10.07 -4.54 -3.60
C ARG A 65 9.19 -5.65 -3.07
N TYR A 66 9.40 -6.87 -3.53
CA TYR A 66 8.71 -8.04 -3.02
C TYR A 66 9.67 -8.92 -2.22
N ASP A 67 9.39 -9.09 -0.93
CA ASP A 67 10.08 -10.06 -0.09
C ASP A 67 9.39 -11.43 -0.24
N THR A 68 10.00 -12.31 -1.02
CA THR A 68 9.48 -13.66 -1.30
C THR A 68 9.57 -14.60 -0.09
N VAL A 69 10.40 -14.29 0.90
CA VAL A 69 10.60 -15.10 2.11
C VAL A 69 9.47 -14.81 3.09
N ASN A 70 9.20 -13.53 3.31
CA ASN A 70 8.22 -13.07 4.30
C ASN A 70 6.83 -12.76 3.71
N ASN A 71 6.67 -12.86 2.39
CA ASN A 71 5.44 -12.62 1.64
C ASN A 71 4.82 -11.24 1.88
N TYR A 72 5.66 -10.20 1.85
CA TYR A 72 5.18 -8.83 1.85
C TYR A 72 5.79 -8.00 0.73
N ILE A 73 5.05 -7.00 0.32
CA ILE A 73 5.48 -6.00 -0.64
C ILE A 73 5.77 -4.71 0.13
N GLU A 74 6.87 -4.06 -0.22
CA GLU A 74 7.21 -2.71 0.20
C GLU A 74 6.98 -1.75 -0.97
N ILE A 75 6.26 -0.67 -0.69
CA ILE A 75 6.04 0.43 -1.61
C ILE A 75 6.59 1.69 -0.96
N GLU A 76 7.71 2.14 -1.49
CA GLU A 76 8.47 3.30 -1.02
C GLU A 76 8.29 4.45 -2.02
N PRO A 77 7.77 5.61 -1.60
CA PRO A 77 7.69 6.76 -2.50
C PRO A 77 9.11 7.30 -2.76
N LEU A 78 9.39 7.69 -4.01
CA LEU A 78 10.69 8.27 -4.37
C LEU A 78 10.87 9.69 -3.82
N GLU A 79 9.75 10.34 -3.51
CA GLU A 79 9.70 11.68 -2.92
C GLU A 79 8.80 11.61 -1.67
N PRO A 80 9.15 12.31 -0.57
CA PRO A 80 8.32 12.33 0.62
C PRO A 80 6.90 12.83 0.31
N TYR A 81 5.90 12.27 1.00
CA TYR A 81 4.52 12.76 0.91
C TYR A 81 4.43 14.22 1.37
N THR A 82 3.51 14.99 0.81
CA THR A 82 3.24 16.37 1.25
C THR A 82 2.45 16.34 2.55
N LYS A 83 2.76 17.26 3.48
CA LYS A 83 2.00 17.40 4.73
C LYS A 83 0.57 17.85 4.45
N ASN A 84 -0.37 17.31 5.21
CA ASN A 84 -1.80 17.62 5.16
C ASN A 84 -2.47 17.27 3.82
N GLU A 85 -1.83 16.46 2.98
CA GLU A 85 -2.42 15.93 1.76
C GLU A 85 -2.91 14.49 1.93
N SER A 86 -3.95 14.17 1.17
CA SER A 86 -4.52 12.82 1.09
C SER A 86 -4.06 12.12 -0.19
N TYR A 87 -3.85 10.82 -0.05
CA TYR A 87 -3.40 9.93 -1.11
C TYR A 87 -4.23 8.65 -1.11
N LEU A 88 -4.16 7.92 -2.22
CA LEU A 88 -4.81 6.65 -2.42
C LEU A 88 -3.73 5.60 -2.72
N LEU A 89 -3.60 4.60 -1.84
CA LEU A 89 -2.85 3.39 -2.14
C LEU A 89 -3.79 2.39 -2.80
N HIS A 90 -3.43 1.93 -4.00
CA HIS A 90 -4.20 0.97 -4.79
C HIS A 90 -3.49 -0.37 -4.82
N VAL A 91 -4.24 -1.43 -4.53
CA VAL A 91 -3.83 -2.82 -4.63
C VAL A 91 -4.87 -3.53 -5.47
N THR A 92 -4.55 -3.76 -6.74
CA THR A 92 -5.52 -4.34 -7.68
C THR A 92 -5.65 -5.85 -7.50
N ASN A 93 -6.79 -6.40 -7.92
CA ASN A 93 -7.03 -7.84 -7.94
C ASN A 93 -6.19 -8.60 -8.99
N ASN A 94 -5.42 -7.89 -9.81
CA ASN A 94 -4.48 -8.48 -10.76
C ASN A 94 -3.14 -8.88 -10.13
N VAL A 95 -2.92 -8.55 -8.86
CA VAL A 95 -1.86 -9.19 -8.06
C VAL A 95 -2.26 -10.66 -7.85
N MET A 96 -1.42 -11.59 -8.31
CA MET A 96 -1.72 -13.02 -8.27
C MET A 96 -0.79 -13.77 -7.33
N SER A 97 -1.31 -14.82 -6.69
CA SER A 97 -0.48 -15.83 -6.03
C SER A 97 0.35 -16.62 -7.04
N LYS A 98 1.40 -17.32 -6.60
CA LYS A 98 2.15 -18.25 -7.46
C LYS A 98 1.27 -19.34 -8.10
N LYS A 99 0.11 -19.63 -7.51
CA LYS A 99 -0.87 -20.59 -8.02
C LYS A 99 -1.93 -19.95 -8.95
N GLY A 100 -1.77 -18.67 -9.29
CA GLY A 100 -2.69 -17.95 -10.18
C GLY A 100 -3.96 -17.43 -9.51
N GLN A 101 -4.08 -17.51 -8.19
CA GLN A 101 -5.25 -16.99 -7.48
C GLN A 101 -5.16 -15.45 -7.36
N LYS A 102 -6.27 -14.78 -7.61
CA LYS A 102 -6.41 -13.32 -7.52
C LYS A 102 -6.95 -12.90 -6.15
N LEU A 103 -6.81 -11.62 -5.82
CA LEU A 103 -7.57 -11.04 -4.71
C LEU A 103 -9.07 -11.03 -5.08
N PRO A 104 -9.98 -11.14 -4.10
CA PRO A 104 -11.42 -11.12 -4.37
C PRO A 104 -11.90 -9.77 -4.92
N ASN A 105 -11.29 -8.67 -4.47
CA ASN A 105 -11.61 -7.31 -4.90
C ASN A 105 -10.33 -6.46 -4.98
N ASP A 106 -10.37 -5.37 -5.72
CA ASP A 106 -9.39 -4.30 -5.60
C ASP A 106 -9.49 -3.66 -4.21
N ILE A 107 -8.36 -3.33 -3.61
CA ILE A 107 -8.29 -2.68 -2.30
C ILE A 107 -7.73 -1.28 -2.51
N THR A 108 -8.46 -0.27 -2.05
CA THR A 108 -7.95 1.11 -2.00
C THR A 108 -7.91 1.59 -0.55
N ILE A 109 -6.78 2.16 -0.15
CA ILE A 109 -6.62 2.80 1.17
C ILE A 109 -6.43 4.29 0.94
N GLN A 110 -7.37 5.08 1.44
CA GLN A 110 -7.22 6.53 1.50
C GLN A 110 -6.56 6.92 2.81
N PHE A 111 -5.47 7.67 2.72
CA PHE A 111 -4.70 8.10 3.88
C PHE A 111 -4.24 9.54 3.75
N LYS A 112 -4.15 10.23 4.88
CA LYS A 112 -3.68 11.60 5.01
C LYS A 112 -2.46 11.70 5.91
N VAL A 113 -1.45 12.43 5.44
CA VAL A 113 -0.14 12.61 6.11
C VAL A 113 -0.11 13.89 6.94
#